data_AF-A0A7V1RDH3-F1
#
_entry.id   AF-A0A7V1RDH3-F1
#
_cell.length_a   1.000
_cell.length_b   1.000
_cell.length_c   1.000
_cell.angle_alpha   90.00
_cell.angle_beta   90.00
_cell.angle_gamma   90.00
#
_symmetry.space_group_name_H-M   'P 1'
#
loop_
_entity.id
_entity.type
_entity.pdbx_description
1 polymer ?
#
loop_
_entity_poly.entity_id
_entity_poly.type
_entity_poly.pdbx_seq_one_letter_code
_entity_poly.pdbx_strand_id
1 'polypeptide(L)' 'LTACLEAVEGGVPYAHIIDGRVPHALLIELLTRHGIGTMIRASPGRATRSTGRSEDSA' A
#
# COMPACT_ATOMS: atom_id res chain seq x y z
N LEU A 1 -3.76 8.94 9.05
CA LEU A 1 -3.48 8.12 7.84
C LEU A 1 -2.56 8.85 6.84
N THR A 2 -2.68 10.18 6.70
CA THR A 2 -1.88 11.02 5.77
C THR A 2 -0.40 10.67 5.70
N ALA A 3 0.32 10.63 6.82
CA ALA A 3 1.75 10.32 6.83
C ALA A 3 2.09 8.94 6.23
N CYS A 4 1.25 7.91 6.50
CA CYS A 4 1.47 6.58 5.93
C CYS A 4 1.20 6.56 4.42
N LEU A 5 0.20 7.33 3.96
CA LEU A 5 -0.10 7.47 2.53
C LEU A 5 1.03 8.19 1.80
N GLU A 6 1.46 9.34 2.30
CA GLU A 6 2.59 10.11 1.75
C GLU A 6 3.87 9.28 1.70
N ALA A 7 4.13 8.45 2.72
CA ALA A 7 5.28 7.55 2.73
C ALA A 7 5.19 6.51 1.59
N VAL A 8 4.06 5.81 1.45
CA VAL A 8 3.94 4.77 0.41
C VAL A 8 3.84 5.35 -1.00
N GLU A 9 3.21 6.52 -1.17
CA GLU A 9 3.18 7.26 -2.44
C GLU A 9 4.56 7.84 -2.79
N GLY A 10 5.36 8.19 -1.77
CA GLY A 10 6.75 8.61 -1.90
C GLY A 10 7.74 7.47 -2.17
N GLY A 11 7.27 6.23 -2.30
CA GLY A 11 8.10 5.07 -2.70
C GLY A 11 8.52 4.14 -1.56
N VAL A 12 8.06 4.36 -0.33
CA VAL A 12 8.22 3.35 0.74
C VAL A 12 7.34 2.15 0.40
N PRO A 13 7.87 0.91 0.39
CA PRO A 13 7.10 -0.24 -0.09
C PRO A 13 5.91 -0.60 0.82
N TYR A 14 6.05 -0.41 2.13
CA TYR A 14 5.03 -0.73 3.13
C TYR A 14 5.07 0.24 4.31
N ALA A 15 3.90 0.60 4.82
CA ALA A 15 3.74 1.28 6.10
C ALA A 15 2.84 0.44 7.03
N HIS A 16 3.21 0.33 8.30
CA HIS A 16 2.49 -0.52 9.27
C HIS A 16 2.00 0.32 10.45
N ILE A 17 0.71 0.20 10.78
CA ILE A 17 0.11 0.77 11.98
C ILE A 17 -0.15 -0.37 12.96
N ILE A 18 0.47 -0.32 14.14
CA ILE A 18 0.40 -1.39 15.15
C ILE A 18 -0.07 -0.86 16.51
N ASP A 19 -0.68 -1.72 17.32
CA ASP A 19 -0.96 -1.43 18.72
C ASP A 19 0.27 -1.76 19.58
N GLY A 20 1.00 -0.73 20.00
CA GLY A 20 2.20 -0.87 20.82
C GLY A 20 1.97 -1.39 22.24
N ARG A 21 0.71 -1.51 22.70
CA ARG A 21 0.38 -2.08 24.02
C ARG A 21 0.47 -3.61 24.04
N VAL A 22 0.46 -4.25 22.87
CA VAL A 22 0.63 -5.70 22.76
C VAL A 22 2.10 -6.05 23.00
N PRO A 23 2.42 -6.97 23.95
CA PRO A 23 3.79 -7.42 24.17
C PRO A 23 4.41 -7.93 22.87
N HIS A 24 5.63 -7.47 22.58
CA HIS A 24 6.37 -7.85 21.38
C HIS A 24 5.69 -7.48 20.05
N ALA A 25 4.81 -6.47 20.02
CA ALA A 25 4.07 -6.05 18.81
C ALA A 25 4.96 -5.91 17.56
N LEU A 26 6.15 -5.29 17.69
CA LEU A 26 7.10 -5.15 16.59
C LEU A 26 7.61 -6.50 16.05
N LEU A 27 7.96 -7.42 16.95
CA LEU A 27 8.46 -8.75 16.54
C LEU A 27 7.35 -9.56 15.87
N ILE A 28 6.13 -9.48 16.41
CA ILE A 28 4.97 -10.18 15.84
C ILE A 28 4.66 -9.63 14.45
N GLU A 29 4.63 -8.30 14.28
CA GLU A 29 4.34 -7.67 12.99
C GLU A 29 5.39 -7.98 11.92
N LEU A 30 6.68 -7.96 12.28
CA LEU A 30 7.76 -8.07 11.30
C LEU A 30 8.19 -9.52 11.04
N LEU A 31 8.08 -10.41 12.03
CA LEU A 31 8.69 -11.75 11.98
C LEU A 31 7.66 -12.88 11.96
N THR A 32 6.37 -12.57 11.80
CA THR A 32 5.31 -13.57 11.64
C THR A 32 4.48 -13.30 10.39
N ARG A 33 3.85 -14.34 9.83
CA ARG A 33 2.98 -14.19 8.66
C ARG A 33 1.60 -13.63 9.00
N HIS A 34 1.20 -13.72 10.27
CA HIS A 34 -0.12 -13.28 10.68
C HIS A 34 -0.17 -11.75 10.75
N GLY A 35 0.86 -11.13 11.34
CA GLY A 35 0.80 -9.72 11.73
C GLY A 35 -0.33 -9.47 12.74
N ILE A 36 -0.29 -8.32 13.40
CA ILE A 36 -1.39 -7.89 14.30
C ILE A 36 -1.87 -6.47 13.99
N GLY A 37 -1.15 -5.76 13.13
CA GLY A 37 -1.48 -4.40 12.72
C GLY A 37 -2.21 -4.31 11.39
N THR A 38 -2.23 -3.09 10.87
CA THR A 38 -2.72 -2.77 9.52
C THR A 38 -1.53 -2.42 8.64
N MET A 39 -1.33 -3.20 7.57
CA MET A 39 -0.35 -2.92 6.53
C MET A 39 -1.00 -2.06 5.42
N ILE A 40 -0.32 -0.98 5.07
CA ILE A 40 -0.66 -0.06 3.98
C ILE A 40 0.40 -0.25 2.89
N ARG A 41 -0.05 -0.38 1.63
CA ARG A 41 0.79 -0.48 0.44
C ARG A 41 0.14 0.25 -0.72
N ALA A 42 0.95 0.77 -1.64
CA ALA A 42 0.43 1.32 -2.87
C ALA A 42 -0.35 0.24 -3.65
N SER A 43 -1.57 0.56 -4.07
CA SER A 43 -2.26 -0.27 -5.05
C SER A 43 -1.56 -0.07 -6.40
N PRO A 44 -1.13 -1.13 -7.11
CA PRO A 44 -0.70 -0.97 -8.48
C PRO A 44 -1.87 -0.32 -9.24
N GLY A 45 -1.60 0.81 -9.91
CA GLY A 45 -2.61 1.54 -10.64
C GLY A 45 -3.31 0.60 -11.61
N ARG A 46 -4.65 0.59 -11.60
CA ARG A 46 -5.43 -0.11 -12.62
C ARG A 46 -5.05 0.54 -13.94
N ALA A 47 -4.27 -0.15 -14.77
CA ALA A 47 -3.92 0.34 -16.09
C ALA A 47 -5.21 0.78 -16.79
N THR A 48 -5.38 2.08 -16.96
CA THR A 48 -6.47 2.64 -17.75
C THR A 48 -6.24 2.13 -19.15
N ARG A 49 -7.03 1.14 -19.58
CA ARG A 49 -7.05 0.73 -20.99
C ARG A 49 -7.32 1.99 -21.79
N SER A 50 -6.32 2.47 -22.52
CA SER A 50 -6.52 3.46 -23.57
C SER A 50 -7.48 2.84 -24.57
N THR A 51 -8.75 3.22 -24.48
CA THR A 51 -9.69 3.01 -25.57
C THR A 51 -9.10 3.73 -26.78
N GLY A 52 -8.74 2.94 -27.79
CA GLY A 52 -8.10 3.43 -29.01
C GLY A 52 -8.91 4.57 -29.62
N ARG A 53 -8.21 5.67 -29.90
CA ARG A 53 -8.73 6.72 -30.77
C ARG A 53 -8.53 6.25 -32.21
N SER A 54 -9.48 5.46 -32.71
CA SER A 54 -9.73 5.38 -34.15
C SER A 54 -10.78 6.44 -34.48
N GLU A 55 -10.31 7.63 -34.85
CA GLU A 55 -11.17 8.63 -35.49
C GLU A 55 -10.67 8.79 -36.93
N ASP A 56 -11.43 8.16 -37.82
CA ASP A 56 -11.67 8.45 -39.23
C ASP A 56 -10.68 9.34 -39.98
N SER A 57 -9.93 8.70 -40.89
CA SER A 57 -9.57 9.31 -42.18
C SER A 57 -10.49 8.70 -43.24
N ALA A 58 -11.62 9.36 -43.47
CA ALA A 58 -12.43 9.25 -44.68
C ALA A 58 -12.49 10.65 -45.31
#